data_AF-A0A7S1WIC9-F1
#
_entry.id   AF-A0A7S1WIC9-F1
#
_cell.length_a   1.000
_cell.length_b   1.000
_cell.length_c   1.000
_cell.angle_alpha   90.00
_cell.angle_beta   90.00
_cell.angle_gamma   90.00
#
_symmetry.space_group_name_H-M   'P 1'
#
loop_
_entity.id
_entity.type
_entity.pdbx_description
1 polymer ?
#
loop_
_entity_poly.entity_id
_entity_poly.type
_entity_poly.pdbx_seq_one_letter_code
_entity_poly.pdbx_strand_id
1 'polypeptide(L)'
;QDYKEWLLEQLPQQGSEKRSLVTEIREYHSENSVHFSLSMTPDKLAEAERKGIEKVFRLTGSVSTSNMWLFDSEGNIKKYETPEEIIQEFAPVRLQVYAKRKEHLMSKMERDLAVISNKLKFIRLVVSGRLEVEKRKTLDLCKDLRRHGLQTQREIHAPDSPPLTPEEEPGPRGYKYLIGMKMWSLTDDRMN
;
A
#
# COMPACT_ATOMS: atom_id res chain seq x y z
N GLN A 1 33.20 1.36 7.19
CA GLN A 1 34.31 2.29 7.40
C GLN A 1 34.95 2.03 8.75
N ASP A 2 34.18 2.03 9.83
CA ASP A 2 34.65 1.86 11.22
C ASP A 2 35.46 0.57 11.48
N TYR A 3 35.03 -0.56 10.92
CA TYR A 3 35.75 -1.83 11.09
C TYR A 3 37.13 -1.82 10.40
N LYS A 4 37.22 -1.16 9.24
CA LYS A 4 38.48 -1.04 8.49
C LYS A 4 39.48 -0.19 9.25
N GLU A 5 39.04 0.94 9.82
CA GLU A 5 39.89 1.81 10.63
C GLU A 5 40.43 1.06 11.85
N TRP A 6 39.56 0.36 12.58
CA TRP A 6 39.99 -0.50 13.70
C TRP A 6 40.99 -1.59 13.29
N LEU A 7 40.80 -2.19 12.11
CA LEU A 7 41.66 -3.25 11.60
C LEU A 7 43.05 -2.71 11.20
N LEU A 8 43.12 -1.51 10.61
CA LEU A 8 44.37 -0.83 10.26
C LEU A 8 45.21 -0.47 11.50
N GLU A 9 44.57 -0.15 12.63
CA GLU A 9 45.26 0.05 13.91
C GLU A 9 45.96 -1.21 14.44
N GLN A 10 45.60 -2.40 13.94
CA GLN A 10 46.20 -3.67 14.36
C GLN A 10 47.49 -4.03 13.60
N LEU A 11 47.93 -3.20 12.65
CA LEU A 11 49.21 -3.31 11.95
C LEU A 11 50.39 -2.86 12.85
N PRO A 12 51.61 -3.35 12.62
CA PRO A 12 52.79 -2.90 13.36
C PRO A 12 53.06 -1.40 13.11
N GLN A 13 53.10 -0.62 14.19
CA GLN A 13 53.58 0.76 14.17
C GLN A 13 54.99 0.85 14.77
N GLN A 14 55.72 1.94 14.49
CA GLN A 14 57.11 2.13 14.92
C GLN A 14 57.21 2.00 16.46
N GLY A 15 57.82 0.92 16.94
CA GLY A 15 57.97 0.62 18.38
C GLY A 15 56.91 -0.32 19.00
N SER A 16 55.93 -0.82 18.25
CA SER A 16 54.84 -1.68 18.75
C SER A 16 54.75 -3.09 18.12
N GLU A 17 55.80 -3.54 17.42
CA GLU A 17 55.82 -4.82 16.66
C GLU A 17 55.43 -6.07 17.48
N LYS A 18 55.65 -6.09 18.80
CA LYS A 18 55.21 -7.22 19.66
C LYS A 18 53.70 -7.25 19.93
N ARG A 19 52.99 -6.15 19.66
CA ARG A 19 51.59 -5.93 20.03
C ARG A 19 50.64 -5.96 18.84
N SER A 20 51.15 -5.88 17.60
CA SER A 20 50.33 -6.01 16.39
C SER A 20 49.76 -7.41 16.25
N LEU A 21 48.53 -7.49 15.75
CA LEU A 21 47.84 -8.75 15.49
C LEU A 21 48.06 -9.21 14.04
N VAL A 22 48.13 -8.27 13.10
CA VAL A 22 48.19 -8.54 11.66
C VAL A 22 49.46 -7.92 11.07
N THR A 23 50.07 -8.59 10.10
CA THR A 23 51.27 -8.11 9.38
C THR A 23 50.95 -7.41 8.07
N GLU A 24 49.94 -7.89 7.33
CA GLU A 24 49.48 -7.32 6.06
C GLU A 24 47.96 -7.42 5.95
N ILE A 25 47.34 -6.39 5.37
CA ILE A 25 45.90 -6.35 5.10
C ILE A 25 45.70 -6.08 3.61
N ARG A 26 44.88 -6.90 2.96
CA ARG A 26 44.41 -6.70 1.58
C ARG A 26 42.90 -6.66 1.53
N GLU A 27 42.36 -5.77 0.70
CA GLU A 27 40.92 -5.52 0.59
C GLU A 27 40.42 -5.93 -0.79
N TYR A 28 39.39 -6.77 -0.82
CA TYR A 28 38.77 -7.27 -2.06
C TYR A 28 37.24 -7.07 -2.01
N HIS A 29 36.82 -5.87 -1.60
CA HIS A 29 35.40 -5.55 -1.40
C HIS A 29 34.66 -5.43 -2.74
N SER A 30 33.36 -5.72 -2.72
CA SER A 30 32.43 -5.36 -3.79
C SER A 30 31.33 -4.45 -3.23
N GLU A 31 30.35 -4.06 -4.05
CA GLU A 31 29.21 -3.25 -3.59
C GLU A 31 28.43 -3.90 -2.45
N ASN A 32 28.27 -5.24 -2.48
CA ASN A 32 27.44 -5.99 -1.53
C ASN A 32 28.22 -7.02 -0.71
N SER A 33 29.56 -7.00 -0.76
CA SER A 33 30.38 -7.94 -0.01
C SER A 33 31.61 -7.30 0.61
N VAL A 34 31.88 -7.69 1.85
CA VAL A 34 33.07 -7.30 2.60
C VAL A 34 34.02 -8.49 2.61
N HIS A 35 35.25 -8.26 2.12
CA HIS A 35 36.31 -9.27 2.06
C HIS A 35 37.64 -8.65 2.47
N PHE A 36 38.20 -9.13 3.58
CA PHE A 36 39.54 -8.80 4.03
C PHE A 36 40.41 -10.06 3.98
N SER A 37 41.59 -9.96 3.39
CA SER A 37 42.63 -10.98 3.46
C SER A 37 43.74 -10.48 4.38
N LEU A 38 44.01 -11.22 5.45
CA LEU A 38 44.90 -10.83 6.53
C LEU A 38 46.08 -11.80 6.59
N SER A 39 47.29 -11.26 6.66
CA SER A 39 48.49 -12.03 6.95
C SER A 39 48.86 -11.89 8.42
N MET A 40 49.25 -12.98 9.09
CA MET A 40 49.65 -13.00 10.50
C MET A 40 50.89 -13.87 10.68
N THR A 41 51.61 -13.70 11.80
CA THR A 41 52.66 -14.66 12.17
C THR A 41 52.04 -15.96 12.68
N PRO A 42 52.67 -17.14 12.46
CA PRO A 42 52.13 -18.43 12.88
C PRO A 42 51.77 -18.48 14.37
N ASP A 43 52.61 -17.90 15.23
CA ASP A 43 52.37 -17.86 16.68
C ASP A 43 51.12 -17.06 17.05
N LYS A 44 50.89 -15.92 16.38
CA LYS A 44 49.71 -15.07 16.61
C LYS A 44 48.44 -15.68 16.04
N LEU A 45 48.55 -16.37 14.91
CA LEU A 45 47.43 -17.10 14.33
C LEU A 45 47.00 -18.24 15.26
N ALA A 46 47.94 -19.07 15.74
CA ALA A 46 47.65 -20.14 16.68
C ALA A 46 47.07 -19.60 18.01
N GLU A 47 47.57 -18.44 18.49
CA GLU A 47 47.01 -17.77 19.66
C GLU A 47 45.57 -17.27 19.41
N ALA A 48 45.30 -16.73 18.22
CA ALA A 48 43.98 -16.22 17.84
C ALA A 48 42.95 -17.36 17.65
N GLU A 49 43.36 -18.46 17.03
CA GLU A 49 42.55 -19.68 16.88
C GLU A 49 42.15 -20.25 18.24
N ARG A 50 43.11 -20.36 19.16
CA ARG A 50 42.84 -20.84 20.53
C ARG A 50 41.86 -19.94 21.29
N LYS A 51 41.87 -18.63 21.04
CA LYS A 51 40.95 -17.66 21.66
C LYS A 51 39.62 -17.51 20.91
N GLY A 52 39.52 -18.06 19.70
CA GLY A 52 38.41 -17.86 18.76
C GLY A 52 38.65 -16.64 17.86
N ILE A 53 38.83 -16.89 16.55
CA ILE A 53 39.08 -15.86 15.52
C ILE A 53 37.99 -14.78 15.55
N GLU A 54 36.73 -15.19 15.63
CA GLU A 54 35.57 -14.28 15.64
C GLU A 54 35.61 -13.29 16.80
N LYS A 55 36.11 -13.71 17.96
CA LYS A 55 36.23 -12.87 19.15
C LYS A 55 37.43 -11.92 19.05
N VAL A 56 38.58 -12.43 18.57
CA VAL A 56 39.81 -11.64 18.39
C VAL A 56 39.59 -10.53 17.37
N PHE A 57 38.90 -10.85 16.27
CA PHE A 57 38.59 -9.91 15.20
C PHE A 57 37.26 -9.18 15.37
N ARG A 58 36.59 -9.27 16.53
CA ARG A 58 35.32 -8.57 16.82
C ARG A 58 34.25 -8.77 15.74
N LEU A 59 34.19 -9.97 15.17
CA LEU A 59 33.21 -10.36 14.15
C LEU A 59 31.86 -10.77 14.76
N THR A 60 31.76 -10.78 16.09
CA THR A 60 30.53 -11.06 16.82
C THR A 60 30.05 -9.82 17.56
N GLY A 61 28.78 -9.50 17.40
CA GLY A 61 28.06 -8.47 18.15
C GLY A 61 26.83 -9.07 18.82
N SER A 62 26.42 -8.49 19.95
CA SER A 62 25.16 -8.83 20.59
C SER A 62 24.13 -7.75 20.29
N VAL A 63 22.94 -8.16 19.86
CA VAL A 63 21.79 -7.26 19.67
C VAL A 63 20.76 -7.63 20.72
N SER A 64 20.48 -6.71 21.63
CA SER A 64 19.41 -6.89 22.63
C SER A 64 18.07 -6.48 22.05
N THR A 65 17.06 -7.34 22.21
CA THR A 65 15.65 -7.07 21.84
C THR A 65 14.78 -6.66 23.03
N SER A 66 15.39 -6.31 24.17
CA SER A 66 14.68 -6.06 25.43
C SER A 66 13.79 -4.80 25.45
N ASN A 67 13.97 -3.89 24.48
CA ASN A 67 13.34 -2.56 24.47
C ASN A 67 12.43 -2.37 23.25
N MET A 68 11.32 -3.09 23.20
CA MET A 68 10.29 -2.92 22.16
C MET A 68 9.13 -2.05 22.68
N TRP A 69 9.30 -0.73 22.60
CA TRP A 69 8.24 0.24 22.92
C TRP A 69 7.59 0.75 21.64
N LEU A 70 6.28 0.55 21.50
CA LEU A 70 5.50 0.95 20.33
C LEU A 70 4.20 1.62 20.77
N PHE A 71 3.55 2.31 19.83
CA PHE A 71 2.17 2.75 20.00
C PHE A 71 1.21 1.61 19.70
N ASP A 72 0.27 1.38 20.59
CA ASP A 72 -0.82 0.43 20.39
C ASP A 72 -1.90 0.99 19.45
N SER A 73 -2.92 0.18 19.18
CA SER A 73 -4.05 0.58 18.31
C SER A 73 -4.90 1.75 18.85
N GLU A 74 -4.76 2.08 20.14
CA GLU A 74 -5.45 3.19 20.80
C GLU A 74 -4.55 4.44 20.91
N GLY A 75 -3.28 4.34 20.50
CA GLY A 75 -2.30 5.41 20.55
C GLY A 75 -1.56 5.53 21.88
N ASN A 76 -1.67 4.53 22.76
CA ASN A 76 -0.90 4.50 24.01
C ASN A 76 0.47 3.86 23.79
N ILE A 77 1.47 4.32 24.57
CA ILE A 77 2.81 3.73 24.56
C ILE A 77 2.79 2.45 25.38
N LYS A 78 3.17 1.33 24.75
CA LYS A 78 3.20 0.00 25.35
C LYS A 78 4.55 -0.66 25.12
N LYS A 79 5.06 -1.35 26.14
CA LYS A 79 6.22 -2.23 26.03
C LYS A 79 5.76 -3.63 25.66
N TYR A 80 6.42 -4.24 24.68
CA TYR A 80 6.23 -5.61 24.25
C TYR A 80 7.43 -6.44 24.70
N GLU A 81 7.20 -7.61 25.27
CA GLU A 81 8.27 -8.49 25.73
C GLU A 81 8.76 -9.40 24.60
N THR A 82 7.88 -9.72 23.65
CA THR A 82 8.18 -10.59 22.51
C THR A 82 7.63 -10.04 21.20
N PRO A 83 8.28 -10.31 20.05
CA PRO A 83 7.73 -9.95 18.73
C PRO A 83 6.35 -10.56 18.47
N GLU A 84 6.06 -11.72 19.05
CA GLU A 84 4.78 -12.42 18.94
C GLU A 84 3.62 -11.60 19.51
N GLU A 85 3.82 -10.88 20.61
CA GLU A 85 2.79 -10.00 21.19
C GLU A 85 2.40 -8.88 20.22
N ILE A 86 3.37 -8.31 19.50
CA ILE A 86 3.12 -7.27 18.48
C ILE A 86 2.24 -7.86 17.36
N ILE A 87 2.55 -9.08 16.92
CA ILE A 87 1.80 -9.76 15.85
C ILE A 87 0.38 -10.11 16.32
N GLN A 88 0.23 -10.59 17.55
CA GLN A 88 -1.07 -10.92 18.14
C GLN A 88 -1.98 -9.71 18.26
N GLU A 89 -1.42 -8.53 18.57
CA GLU A 89 -2.18 -7.28 18.61
C GLU A 89 -2.48 -6.74 17.20
N PHE A 90 -1.53 -6.86 16.26
CA PHE A 90 -1.69 -6.43 14.88
C PHE A 90 -2.77 -7.21 14.12
N ALA A 91 -2.82 -8.53 14.28
CA ALA A 91 -3.71 -9.41 13.51
C ALA A 91 -5.20 -9.02 13.57
N PRO A 92 -5.84 -8.81 14.74
CA PRO A 92 -7.25 -8.44 14.82
C PRO A 92 -7.52 -7.05 14.23
N VAL A 93 -6.65 -6.06 14.49
CA VAL A 93 -6.74 -4.72 13.89
C VAL A 93 -6.71 -4.82 12.37
N ARG A 94 -5.76 -5.61 11.84
CA ARG A 94 -5.62 -5.81 10.40
C ARG A 94 -6.85 -6.49 9.79
N LEU A 95 -7.43 -7.48 10.48
CA LEU A 95 -8.62 -8.19 10.03
C LEU A 95 -9.83 -7.26 9.95
N GLN A 96 -10.04 -6.38 10.94
CA GLN A 96 -11.10 -5.37 10.91
C GLN A 96 -10.94 -4.42 9.72
N VAL A 97 -9.71 -3.98 9.44
CA VAL A 97 -9.43 -3.13 8.27
C VAL A 97 -9.70 -3.87 6.96
N TYR A 98 -9.45 -5.19 6.88
CA TYR A 98 -9.84 -5.97 5.70
C TYR A 98 -11.34 -6.05 5.50
N ALA A 99 -12.12 -6.19 6.58
CA ALA A 99 -13.58 -6.16 6.50
C ALA A 99 -14.08 -4.81 5.96
N LYS A 100 -13.60 -3.69 6.53
CA LYS A 100 -13.91 -2.33 6.05
C LYS A 100 -13.54 -2.14 4.57
N ARG A 101 -12.38 -2.65 4.16
CA ARG A 101 -11.94 -2.60 2.76
C ARG A 101 -12.87 -3.39 1.85
N LYS A 102 -13.28 -4.60 2.26
CA LYS A 102 -14.21 -5.43 1.49
C LYS A 102 -15.54 -4.72 1.30
N GLU A 103 -16.11 -4.19 2.36
CA GLU A 103 -17.38 -3.43 2.32
C GLU A 103 -17.28 -2.22 1.38
N HIS A 104 -16.21 -1.42 1.50
CA HIS A 104 -15.99 -0.29 0.60
C HIS A 104 -15.92 -0.71 -0.89
N LEU A 105 -15.22 -1.81 -1.18
CA LEU A 105 -15.12 -2.33 -2.55
C LEU A 105 -16.46 -2.84 -3.06
N MET A 106 -17.24 -3.53 -2.24
CA MET A 106 -18.59 -3.98 -2.59
C MET A 106 -19.50 -2.78 -2.92
N SER A 107 -19.57 -1.78 -2.02
CA SER A 107 -20.38 -0.57 -2.28
C SER A 107 -19.89 0.22 -3.49
N LYS A 108 -18.59 0.19 -3.81
CA LYS A 108 -18.07 0.77 -5.06
C LYS A 108 -18.59 0.00 -6.27
N MET A 109 -18.46 -1.33 -6.28
CA MET A 109 -18.93 -2.18 -7.39
C MET A 109 -20.44 -2.07 -7.59
N GLU A 110 -21.23 -2.00 -6.52
CA GLU A 110 -22.68 -1.78 -6.58
C GLU A 110 -23.04 -0.44 -7.23
N ARG A 111 -22.32 0.63 -6.87
CA ARG A 111 -22.48 1.94 -7.52
C ARG A 111 -22.12 1.90 -8.99
N ASP A 112 -21.00 1.29 -9.33
CA ASP A 112 -20.57 1.15 -10.73
C ASP A 112 -21.58 0.33 -11.54
N LEU A 113 -22.10 -0.77 -10.97
CA LEU A 113 -23.15 -1.60 -11.55
C LEU A 113 -24.44 -0.81 -11.76
N ALA A 114 -24.86 -0.01 -10.78
CA ALA A 114 -26.05 0.83 -10.89
C ALA A 114 -25.87 1.88 -12.02
N VAL A 115 -24.72 2.54 -12.11
CA VAL A 115 -24.43 3.47 -13.22
C VAL A 115 -24.52 2.77 -14.57
N ILE A 116 -23.86 1.61 -14.72
CA ILE A 116 -23.85 0.85 -15.98
C ILE A 116 -25.26 0.37 -16.34
N SER A 117 -26.01 -0.14 -15.37
CA SER A 117 -27.39 -0.61 -15.55
C SER A 117 -28.32 0.52 -15.99
N ASN A 118 -28.20 1.70 -15.38
CA ASN A 118 -28.96 2.88 -15.78
C ASN A 118 -28.57 3.36 -17.19
N LYS A 119 -27.28 3.37 -17.53
CA LYS A 119 -26.82 3.70 -18.90
C LYS A 119 -27.41 2.73 -19.92
N LEU A 120 -27.34 1.42 -19.67
CA LEU A 120 -27.86 0.41 -20.55
C LEU A 120 -29.39 0.53 -20.71
N LYS A 121 -30.12 0.80 -19.63
CA LYS A 121 -31.55 1.08 -19.66
C LYS A 121 -31.88 2.34 -20.47
N PHE A 122 -31.11 3.41 -20.29
CA PHE A 122 -31.25 4.65 -21.07
C PHE A 122 -31.04 4.41 -22.56
N ILE A 123 -29.94 3.79 -22.95
CA ILE A 123 -29.65 3.47 -24.36
C ILE A 123 -30.79 2.61 -24.96
N ARG A 124 -31.27 1.58 -24.24
CA ARG A 124 -32.41 0.75 -24.67
C ARG A 124 -33.69 1.55 -24.88
N LEU A 125 -34.00 2.50 -24.00
CA LEU A 125 -35.19 3.35 -24.13
C LEU A 125 -35.09 4.29 -25.35
N VAL A 126 -33.91 4.83 -25.62
CA VAL A 126 -33.68 5.71 -26.78
C VAL A 126 -33.78 4.95 -28.09
N VAL A 127 -33.06 3.82 -28.22
CA VAL A 127 -33.07 3.02 -29.47
C VAL A 127 -34.44 2.41 -29.76
N SER A 128 -35.18 2.01 -28.72
CA SER A 128 -36.56 1.51 -28.89
C SER A 128 -37.59 2.61 -29.18
N GLY A 129 -37.17 3.87 -29.27
CA GLY A 129 -38.05 5.02 -29.52
C GLY A 129 -39.00 5.36 -28.36
N ARG A 130 -38.83 4.71 -27.19
CA ARG A 130 -39.66 4.97 -25.99
C ARG A 130 -39.26 6.24 -25.25
N LEU A 131 -38.06 6.76 -25.51
CA LEU A 131 -37.54 8.00 -24.96
C LEU A 131 -36.97 8.86 -26.08
N GLU A 132 -37.62 10.00 -26.34
CA GLU A 132 -37.17 10.97 -27.34
C GLU A 132 -36.25 12.01 -26.67
N VAL A 133 -35.00 12.09 -27.14
CA VAL A 133 -33.99 13.01 -26.60
C VAL A 133 -33.83 14.26 -27.48
N GLU A 134 -34.23 14.20 -28.75
CA GLU A 134 -34.08 15.29 -29.70
C GLU A 134 -35.09 16.43 -29.45
N LYS A 135 -34.62 17.68 -29.54
CA LYS A 135 -35.45 18.90 -29.45
C LYS A 135 -36.29 19.06 -28.17
N ARG A 136 -35.98 18.30 -27.10
CA ARG A 136 -36.64 18.41 -25.78
C ARG A 136 -35.94 19.40 -24.86
N LYS A 137 -36.71 20.06 -23.99
CA LYS A 137 -36.14 20.85 -22.89
C LYS A 137 -35.52 19.89 -21.87
N THR A 138 -34.36 20.27 -21.34
CA THR A 138 -33.57 19.44 -20.41
C THR A 138 -34.34 19.08 -19.15
N LEU A 139 -35.21 19.97 -18.66
CA LEU A 139 -36.05 19.70 -17.49
C LEU A 139 -37.13 18.65 -17.78
N ASP A 140 -37.79 18.73 -18.94
CA ASP A 140 -38.82 17.75 -19.33
C ASP A 140 -38.20 16.37 -19.53
N LEU A 141 -37.00 16.31 -20.13
CA LEU A 141 -36.23 15.06 -20.23
C LEU A 141 -35.92 14.48 -18.84
N CYS A 142 -35.52 15.29 -17.86
CA CYS A 142 -35.25 14.79 -16.51
C CYS A 142 -36.48 14.19 -15.83
N LYS A 143 -37.68 14.75 -16.07
CA LYS A 143 -38.96 14.18 -15.61
C LYS A 143 -39.21 12.81 -16.24
N ASP A 144 -39.00 12.69 -17.56
CA ASP A 144 -39.20 11.43 -18.28
C ASP A 144 -38.20 10.36 -17.84
N LEU A 145 -36.92 10.72 -17.62
CA LEU A 145 -35.92 9.81 -17.04
C LEU A 145 -36.38 9.26 -15.68
N ARG A 146 -36.93 10.12 -14.81
CA ARG A 146 -37.48 9.70 -13.51
C ARG A 146 -38.67 8.76 -13.68
N ARG A 147 -39.60 9.07 -14.59
CA ARG A 147 -40.79 8.24 -14.86
C ARG A 147 -40.42 6.84 -15.36
N HIS A 148 -39.35 6.74 -16.14
CA HIS A 148 -38.82 5.45 -16.58
C HIS A 148 -38.01 4.71 -15.50
N GLY A 149 -37.88 5.26 -14.30
CA GLY A 149 -37.16 4.65 -13.18
C GLY A 149 -35.66 4.60 -13.44
N LEU A 150 -35.09 5.65 -14.04
CA LEU A 150 -33.65 5.89 -14.06
C LEU A 150 -33.26 6.65 -12.79
N GLN A 151 -32.18 6.21 -12.16
CA GLN A 151 -31.70 6.78 -10.91
C GLN A 151 -30.82 8.00 -11.16
N THR A 152 -30.86 8.95 -10.24
CA THR A 152 -29.92 10.07 -10.23
C THR A 152 -28.58 9.66 -9.65
N GLN A 153 -27.52 10.41 -9.95
CA GLN A 153 -26.19 10.21 -9.37
C GLN A 153 -26.23 10.22 -7.82
N ARG A 154 -27.10 11.05 -7.22
CA ARG A 154 -27.27 11.13 -5.76
C ARG A 154 -27.80 9.82 -5.19
N GLU A 155 -28.83 9.25 -5.81
CA GLU A 155 -29.45 7.98 -5.37
C GLU A 155 -28.50 6.80 -5.54
N ILE A 156 -27.64 6.82 -6.55
CA ILE A 156 -26.61 5.80 -6.73
C ILE A 156 -25.54 5.93 -5.63
N HIS A 157 -25.03 7.13 -5.39
CA HIS A 157 -23.92 7.31 -4.45
C HIS A 157 -24.31 7.28 -2.97
N ALA A 158 -25.57 7.55 -2.65
CA ALA A 158 -26.09 7.59 -1.28
C ALA A 158 -27.47 6.93 -1.22
N PRO A 159 -27.54 5.58 -1.25
CA PRO A 159 -28.81 4.85 -1.23
C PRO A 159 -29.62 5.06 0.06
N ASP A 160 -28.94 5.36 1.18
CA ASP A 160 -29.58 5.65 2.47
C ASP A 160 -30.08 7.10 2.59
N SER A 161 -29.86 7.94 1.57
CA SER A 161 -30.43 9.29 1.57
C SER A 161 -31.95 9.22 1.45
N PRO A 162 -32.69 10.16 2.10
CA PRO A 162 -34.11 10.27 1.89
C PRO A 162 -34.42 10.38 0.40
N PRO A 163 -35.43 9.64 -0.11
CA PRO A 163 -35.85 9.78 -1.49
C PRO A 163 -36.24 11.24 -1.74
N LEU A 164 -35.87 11.76 -2.91
CA LEU A 164 -36.27 13.10 -3.34
C LEU A 164 -37.79 13.22 -3.23
N THR A 165 -38.27 14.29 -2.60
CA THR A 165 -39.71 14.56 -2.51
C THR A 165 -40.29 14.80 -3.91
N PRO A 166 -41.60 14.60 -4.12
CA PRO A 166 -42.24 14.89 -5.42
C PRO A 166 -42.05 16.34 -5.90
N GLU A 167 -41.75 17.25 -4.98
CA GLU A 167 -41.48 18.68 -5.24
C GLU A 167 -40.01 18.94 -5.63
N GLU A 168 -39.08 18.05 -5.25
CA GLU A 168 -37.68 18.08 -5.67
C GLU A 168 -37.51 17.40 -7.04
N GLU A 169 -37.98 18.09 -8.09
CA GLU A 169 -37.73 17.69 -9.47
C GLU A 169 -36.23 17.49 -9.71
N PRO A 170 -35.79 16.32 -10.21
CA PRO A 170 -34.38 16.05 -10.40
C PRO A 170 -33.82 16.97 -11.48
N GLY A 171 -32.93 17.88 -11.08
CA GLY A 171 -32.27 18.79 -12.01
C GLY A 171 -31.32 18.06 -12.97
N PRO A 172 -30.87 18.73 -14.05
CA PRO A 172 -29.97 18.15 -15.06
C PRO A 172 -28.64 17.63 -14.48
N ARG A 173 -28.22 18.17 -13.33
CA ARG A 173 -27.02 17.73 -12.61
C ARG A 173 -27.12 16.27 -12.13
N GLY A 174 -28.32 15.82 -11.75
CA GLY A 174 -28.56 14.45 -11.27
C GLY A 174 -28.42 13.38 -12.35
N TYR A 175 -28.72 13.71 -13.60
CA TYR A 175 -28.64 12.80 -14.75
C TYR A 175 -27.47 13.10 -15.71
N LYS A 176 -26.50 13.91 -15.28
CA LYS A 176 -25.36 14.31 -16.11
C LYS A 176 -24.61 13.11 -16.73
N TYR A 177 -24.54 11.99 -16.00
CA TYR A 177 -23.88 10.77 -16.46
C TYR A 177 -24.62 10.02 -17.59
N LEU A 178 -25.91 10.33 -17.81
CA LEU A 178 -26.74 9.82 -18.91
C LEU A 178 -26.80 10.84 -20.05
N ILE A 179 -27.14 12.09 -19.74
CA ILE A 179 -27.33 13.16 -20.74
C ILE A 179 -25.99 13.54 -21.42
N GLY A 180 -24.87 13.38 -20.72
CA GLY A 180 -23.53 13.63 -21.26
C GLY A 180 -22.94 12.48 -22.09
N MET A 181 -23.72 11.43 -22.38
CA MET A 181 -23.26 10.33 -23.24
C MET A 181 -23.09 10.79 -24.68
N LYS A 182 -22.07 10.27 -25.38
CA LYS A 182 -21.79 10.65 -26.76
C LYS A 182 -22.81 9.99 -27.71
N MET A 183 -23.28 10.67 -28.75
CA MET A 183 -24.32 10.16 -29.67
C MET A 183 -24.00 8.79 -30.29
N TRP A 184 -22.74 8.53 -30.64
CA TRP A 184 -22.31 7.24 -31.19
C TRP A 184 -22.36 6.08 -30.18
N SER A 185 -22.60 6.34 -28.90
CA SER A 185 -22.88 5.28 -27.90
C SER A 185 -24.33 4.79 -27.95
N LEU A 186 -25.18 5.41 -28.76
CA LEU A 186 -26.60 5.07 -28.95
C LEU A 186 -26.85 4.28 -30.24
N THR A 187 -25.80 3.79 -30.91
CA THR A 187 -25.93 2.98 -32.13
C THR A 187 -26.23 1.51 -31.79
N ASP A 188 -26.92 0.83 -32.69
CA ASP A 188 -27.31 -0.58 -32.52
C ASP A 188 -26.08 -1.50 -32.41
N ASP A 189 -25.02 -1.21 -33.17
CA ASP A 189 -23.72 -1.91 -33.13
C ASP A 189 -23.02 -1.89 -31.77
N ARG A 190 -23.41 -0.98 -30.87
CA ARG A 190 -22.84 -0.82 -29.53
C ARG A 190 -23.65 -1.54 -28.44
N MET A 191 -24.82 -2.08 -28.80
CA MET A 191 -25.67 -2.86 -27.89
C MET A 191 -25.35 -4.36 -27.89
N ASN A 192 -24.82 -4.87 -29.01
CA ASN A 192 -24.37 -6.25 -29.19
C ASN A 192 -22.90 -6.42 -28.78
#